data_AF-A0A7V7DDT3-F1
#
_entry.id   AF-A0A7V7DDT3-F1
#
_cell.length_a   1.000
_cell.length_b   1.000
_cell.length_c   1.000
_cell.angle_alpha   90.00
_cell.angle_beta   90.00
_cell.angle_gamma   90.00
#
_symmetry.space_group_name_H-M   'P 1'
#
loop_
_entity.id
_entity.type
_entity.pdbx_description
1 polymer ?
#
loop_
_entity_poly.entity_id
_entity_poly.type
_entity_poly.pdbx_seq_one_letter_code
_entity_poly.pdbx_strand_id
1 'polypeptide(L)'
;MAELGYPNNECLEQSGYESSEESDWLTGLHPMDDLLRGERLPHIWCQGCGLGTALTTFISAIQWLEKNRGWDLDKISVVSGIGCTGRVAGYLRLDSFHTTHGRALPFATGLKLANPDLKVVVISGDGDIAGIGGNHLIHAARRNLDITVICVNNFNYGMTGGQVGPTTPHKARAVTTQYGNYEYPFNLPYLVAAGGASFVARWTVLHARRLTWTLREAMEHPGFSFVEIIAPCSTAYARWNPEGRGLDPQKLGRRGLEVMKHYQKIGRVGQDVHPKDAVIKVDENGLISEIVEGKFLDDPRPDLQAAIDQLASVADKRWQAAKKSLDERPKVPKRTDHVPRTEVQLGGFGGQGIMSAGKIVGQAAAIYDKLEASFTQSYGPEARGGSAGSQVVISSDPIHHPHLIEPTSAIIMSQAAYDKYVANLASGGTLLIDDGLVCLSQNHREDIKTYGIAATQIAGEIGNSRAANTVMLGFWAAIIGAVSEEAMRQSVSESVPSKTLDVNLKAFDIGFNRGREKIEQ
;
A
#
# COMPACT_ATOMS: atom_id res chain seq x y z
N MET A 1 -38.45 -31.11 31.40
CA MET A 1 -37.28 -30.77 32.25
C MET A 1 -36.02 -31.36 31.64
N ALA A 2 -35.45 -30.64 30.69
CA ALA A 2 -34.05 -30.78 30.28
C ALA A 2 -33.62 -29.34 29.98
N GLU A 3 -32.86 -28.76 30.90
CA GLU A 3 -32.27 -27.42 30.79
C GLU A 3 -31.22 -27.46 29.68
N LEU A 4 -31.51 -26.79 28.57
CA LEU A 4 -30.51 -26.39 27.59
C LEU A 4 -30.16 -24.93 27.90
N GLY A 5 -29.17 -24.73 28.77
CA GLY A 5 -28.64 -23.41 29.08
C GLY A 5 -28.01 -22.79 27.82
N TYR A 6 -28.51 -21.63 27.42
CA TYR A 6 -27.82 -20.76 26.48
C TYR A 6 -26.58 -20.16 27.18
N PRO A 7 -25.44 -19.99 26.50
CA PRO A 7 -24.28 -19.37 27.10
C PRO A 7 -24.58 -17.91 27.46
N ASN A 8 -24.46 -17.58 28.75
CA ASN A 8 -24.52 -16.21 29.27
C ASN A 8 -23.46 -15.36 28.57
N ASN A 9 -23.91 -14.43 27.74
CA ASN A 9 -23.04 -13.49 27.05
C ASN A 9 -23.00 -12.20 27.89
N GLU A 10 -22.00 -12.08 28.78
CA GLU A 10 -21.81 -10.93 29.71
C GLU A 10 -21.81 -9.55 29.00
N CYS A 11 -21.59 -9.52 27.69
CA CYS A 11 -21.70 -8.31 26.87
C CYS A 11 -23.14 -7.77 26.75
N LEU A 12 -24.16 -8.63 26.86
CA LEU A 12 -25.58 -8.26 26.72
C LEU A 12 -26.07 -7.43 27.92
N GLU A 13 -25.71 -7.83 29.15
CA GLU A 13 -26.10 -7.11 30.38
C GLU A 13 -25.48 -5.71 30.47
N GLN A 14 -24.24 -5.53 29.98
CA GLN A 14 -23.57 -4.22 29.98
C GLN A 14 -24.25 -3.18 29.08
N SER A 15 -25.05 -3.62 28.11
CA SER A 15 -25.82 -2.74 27.21
C SER A 15 -27.23 -2.39 27.73
N GLY A 16 -27.64 -2.97 28.87
CA GLY A 16 -28.99 -2.81 29.43
C GLY A 16 -30.08 -3.60 28.69
N TYR A 17 -29.70 -4.64 27.93
CA TYR A 17 -30.61 -5.50 27.17
C TYR A 17 -30.85 -6.83 27.90
N GLU A 18 -32.10 -7.11 28.29
CA GLU A 18 -32.53 -8.43 28.80
C GLU A 18 -33.18 -9.21 27.65
N SER A 19 -32.65 -10.39 27.29
CA SER A 19 -33.29 -11.30 26.34
C SER A 19 -34.28 -12.23 27.04
N SER A 20 -35.51 -12.34 26.55
CA SER A 20 -36.55 -13.20 27.14
C SER A 20 -36.37 -14.69 26.80
N GLU A 21 -36.70 -15.58 27.75
CA GLU A 21 -36.54 -17.05 27.64
C GLU A 21 -37.58 -17.80 26.76
N GLU A 22 -38.57 -17.12 26.15
CA GLU A 22 -39.66 -17.77 25.38
C GLU A 22 -39.95 -17.10 24.01
N SER A 23 -40.50 -17.87 23.05
CA SER A 23 -40.57 -17.55 21.60
C SER A 23 -41.71 -16.63 21.11
N ASP A 24 -41.40 -15.88 20.04
CA ASP A 24 -42.09 -14.96 19.09
C ASP A 24 -43.53 -14.44 19.25
N TRP A 25 -44.52 -15.18 19.76
CA TRP A 25 -45.93 -14.68 19.71
C TRP A 25 -46.41 -14.00 21.00
N LEU A 26 -45.62 -14.05 22.07
CA LEU A 26 -45.94 -13.46 23.37
C LEU A 26 -45.01 -12.29 23.77
N THR A 27 -43.85 -12.13 23.12
CA THR A 27 -42.80 -11.15 23.51
C THR A 27 -42.71 -9.93 22.59
N GLY A 28 -43.11 -10.05 21.33
CA GLY A 28 -43.01 -8.95 20.35
C GLY A 28 -41.61 -8.76 19.73
N LEU A 29 -40.71 -9.73 19.88
CA LEU A 29 -39.37 -9.73 19.26
C LEU A 29 -39.42 -10.34 17.85
N HIS A 30 -38.79 -9.70 16.87
CA HIS A 30 -38.67 -10.15 15.49
C HIS A 30 -37.52 -11.18 15.36
N PRO A 31 -37.60 -12.22 14.49
CA PRO A 31 -36.58 -13.28 14.34
C PRO A 31 -35.16 -12.83 13.94
N MET A 32 -34.95 -11.53 13.75
CA MET A 32 -33.68 -10.91 13.38
C MET A 32 -33.20 -9.90 14.43
N ASP A 33 -33.93 -9.73 15.54
CA ASP A 33 -33.59 -8.78 16.59
C ASP A 33 -32.21 -9.04 17.17
N ASP A 34 -31.74 -10.30 17.15
CA ASP A 34 -30.42 -10.65 17.64
C ASP A 34 -29.26 -10.02 16.85
N LEU A 35 -29.50 -9.62 15.60
CA LEU A 35 -28.52 -8.98 14.74
C LEU A 35 -28.94 -7.56 14.33
N LEU A 36 -30.01 -7.03 14.93
CA LEU A 36 -30.50 -5.68 14.68
C LEU A 36 -30.40 -4.80 15.92
N ARG A 37 -30.11 -3.52 15.68
CA ARG A 37 -30.15 -2.47 16.69
C ARG A 37 -31.56 -1.92 16.80
N GLY A 38 -32.35 -2.49 17.71
CA GLY A 38 -33.76 -2.10 17.93
C GLY A 38 -33.94 -0.61 18.21
N GLU A 39 -33.00 0.01 18.92
CA GLU A 39 -32.99 1.44 19.24
C GLU A 39 -32.76 2.36 18.03
N ARG A 40 -32.33 1.78 16.89
CA ARG A 40 -32.15 2.47 15.62
C ARG A 40 -33.30 2.23 14.65
N LEU A 41 -34.34 1.50 15.08
CA LEU A 41 -35.57 1.28 14.32
C LEU A 41 -36.68 2.26 14.77
N PRO A 42 -37.58 2.69 13.85
CA PRO A 42 -37.67 2.28 12.45
C PRO A 42 -36.55 2.85 11.58
N HIS A 43 -36.12 2.07 10.57
CA HIS A 43 -35.11 2.53 9.61
C HIS A 43 -35.64 3.66 8.71
N ILE A 44 -34.74 4.45 8.10
CA ILE A 44 -35.12 5.60 7.27
C ILE A 44 -35.53 5.25 5.84
N TRP A 45 -35.47 3.96 5.45
CA TRP A 45 -35.69 3.55 4.07
C TRP A 45 -37.15 3.67 3.63
N CYS A 46 -37.35 4.06 2.38
CA CYS A 46 -38.66 4.30 1.80
C CYS A 46 -39.47 3.00 1.64
N GLN A 47 -40.80 3.13 1.68
CA GLN A 47 -41.70 2.02 1.34
C GLN A 47 -41.45 1.53 -0.10
N GLY A 48 -41.39 0.21 -0.28
CA GLY A 48 -41.09 -0.43 -1.56
C GLY A 48 -39.62 -0.34 -2.00
N CYS A 49 -38.72 0.10 -1.12
CA CYS A 49 -37.27 0.02 -1.34
C CYS A 49 -36.76 -1.42 -1.15
N GLY A 50 -35.81 -1.88 -1.97
CA GLY A 50 -35.23 -3.22 -1.85
C GLY A 50 -34.18 -3.40 -0.74
N LEU A 51 -33.79 -2.32 -0.06
CA LEU A 51 -32.73 -2.36 0.96
C LEU A 51 -33.07 -3.24 2.17
N GLY A 52 -34.35 -3.26 2.57
CA GLY A 52 -34.82 -4.16 3.63
C GLY A 52 -34.58 -5.62 3.26
N THR A 53 -34.95 -6.04 2.05
CA THR A 53 -34.71 -7.41 1.57
C THR A 53 -33.22 -7.73 1.50
N ALA A 54 -32.38 -6.81 1.01
CA ALA A 54 -30.93 -7.02 0.99
C ALA A 54 -30.37 -7.25 2.41
N LEU A 55 -30.76 -6.41 3.38
CA LEU A 55 -30.38 -6.57 4.79
C LEU A 55 -30.86 -7.91 5.36
N THR A 56 -32.14 -8.25 5.18
CA THR A 56 -32.73 -9.53 5.60
C THR A 56 -31.95 -10.72 5.02
N THR A 57 -31.63 -10.70 3.73
CA THR A 57 -30.88 -11.81 3.11
C THR A 57 -29.46 -11.96 3.63
N PHE A 58 -28.82 -10.86 4.01
CA PHE A 58 -27.49 -10.84 4.63
C PHE A 58 -27.54 -11.40 6.06
N ILE A 59 -28.49 -10.93 6.89
CA ILE A 59 -28.70 -11.45 8.24
C ILE A 59 -28.99 -12.95 8.22
N SER A 60 -29.88 -13.41 7.33
CA SER A 60 -30.17 -14.84 7.16
C SER A 60 -29.00 -15.66 6.62
N ALA A 61 -28.02 -15.03 5.95
CA ALA A 61 -26.79 -15.71 5.55
C ALA A 61 -25.88 -15.91 6.76
N ILE A 62 -25.68 -14.87 7.57
CA ILE A 62 -24.85 -14.91 8.79
C ILE A 62 -25.42 -15.88 9.83
N GLN A 63 -26.71 -15.78 10.19
CA GLN A 63 -27.33 -16.70 11.16
C GLN A 63 -27.21 -18.17 10.73
N TRP A 64 -27.26 -18.41 9.42
CA TRP A 64 -27.06 -19.77 8.90
C TRP A 64 -25.60 -20.21 9.06
N LEU A 65 -24.63 -19.34 8.77
CA LEU A 65 -23.20 -19.64 8.92
C LEU A 65 -22.82 -19.85 10.38
N GLU A 66 -23.33 -19.04 11.30
CA GLU A 66 -23.19 -19.25 12.74
C GLU A 66 -23.72 -20.63 13.14
N LYS A 67 -25.00 -20.90 12.85
CA LYS A 67 -25.67 -22.15 13.27
C LYS A 67 -25.11 -23.42 12.63
N ASN A 68 -24.67 -23.37 11.38
CA ASN A 68 -24.30 -24.57 10.61
C ASN A 68 -22.80 -24.73 10.37
N ARG A 69 -22.02 -23.64 10.52
CA ARG A 69 -20.57 -23.62 10.27
C ARG A 69 -19.78 -23.14 11.48
N GLY A 70 -20.45 -22.79 12.58
CA GLY A 70 -19.81 -22.37 13.83
C GLY A 70 -19.10 -21.03 13.71
N TRP A 71 -19.60 -20.13 12.84
CA TRP A 71 -19.02 -18.79 12.73
C TRP A 71 -19.20 -18.02 14.04
N ASP A 72 -18.12 -17.40 14.48
CA ASP A 72 -18.12 -16.46 15.59
C ASP A 72 -18.55 -15.07 15.08
N LEU A 73 -19.67 -14.56 15.59
CA LEU A 73 -20.21 -13.27 15.17
C LEU A 73 -19.30 -12.10 15.58
N ASP A 74 -18.51 -12.23 16.64
CA ASP A 74 -17.53 -11.22 17.07
C ASP A 74 -16.33 -11.11 16.11
N LYS A 75 -16.20 -12.07 15.18
CA LYS A 75 -15.20 -12.04 14.10
C LYS A 75 -15.75 -11.46 12.80
N ILE A 76 -17.00 -11.00 12.76
CA ILE A 76 -17.60 -10.40 11.57
C ILE A 76 -17.64 -8.89 11.73
N SER A 77 -16.99 -8.17 10.81
CA SER A 77 -17.04 -6.71 10.77
C SER A 77 -17.70 -6.22 9.50
N VAL A 78 -18.64 -5.28 9.64
CA VAL A 78 -19.36 -4.68 8.51
C VAL A 78 -18.89 -3.26 8.27
N VAL A 79 -18.41 -2.98 7.07
CA VAL A 79 -17.96 -1.64 6.66
C VAL A 79 -18.91 -1.09 5.61
N SER A 80 -19.25 0.18 5.70
CA SER A 80 -20.14 0.85 4.77
C SER A 80 -19.63 2.24 4.42
N GLY A 81 -19.98 2.72 3.23
CA GLY A 81 -19.73 4.10 2.81
C GLY A 81 -20.96 4.97 3.05
N ILE A 82 -21.14 6.01 2.23
CA ILE A 82 -22.25 6.97 2.38
C ILE A 82 -23.34 6.70 1.35
N GLY A 83 -24.59 6.61 1.81
CA GLY A 83 -25.78 6.46 0.96
C GLY A 83 -26.92 5.79 1.72
N CYS A 84 -28.07 5.57 1.06
CA CYS A 84 -29.19 4.84 1.66
C CYS A 84 -28.74 3.45 2.12
N THR A 85 -28.02 2.72 1.26
CA THR A 85 -27.43 1.42 1.59
C THR A 85 -26.41 1.51 2.72
N GLY A 86 -25.60 2.58 2.76
CA GLY A 86 -24.55 2.74 3.78
C GLY A 86 -25.09 2.78 5.22
N ARG A 87 -26.37 3.15 5.41
CA ARG A 87 -27.02 3.12 6.72
C ARG A 87 -27.12 1.72 7.34
N VAL A 88 -26.95 0.64 6.56
CA VAL A 88 -26.93 -0.75 7.05
C VAL A 88 -26.03 -0.92 8.26
N ALA A 89 -24.83 -0.33 8.27
CA ALA A 89 -23.92 -0.44 9.42
C ALA A 89 -24.53 0.12 10.72
N GLY A 90 -25.39 1.13 10.64
CA GLY A 90 -26.08 1.67 11.82
C GLY A 90 -27.19 0.79 12.36
N TYR A 91 -27.69 -0.19 11.58
CA TYR A 91 -28.81 -1.06 11.95
C TYR A 91 -28.36 -2.44 12.42
N LEU A 92 -27.13 -2.86 12.11
CA LEU A 92 -26.63 -4.18 12.47
C LEU A 92 -26.04 -4.18 13.89
N ARG A 93 -26.39 -5.20 14.68
CA ARG A 93 -25.77 -5.49 15.98
C ARG A 93 -24.51 -6.35 15.78
N LEU A 94 -23.56 -5.80 15.03
CA LEU A 94 -22.21 -6.31 14.79
C LEU A 94 -21.22 -5.15 14.90
N ASP A 95 -19.93 -5.46 14.93
CA ASP A 95 -18.88 -4.45 14.77
C ASP A 95 -19.01 -3.80 13.39
N SER A 96 -19.37 -2.52 13.39
CA SER A 96 -19.87 -1.84 12.21
C SER A 96 -19.23 -0.47 12.03
N PHE A 97 -18.71 -0.18 10.84
CA PHE A 97 -18.07 1.10 10.51
C PHE A 97 -18.83 1.80 9.39
N HIS A 98 -19.38 2.98 9.68
CA HIS A 98 -19.98 3.87 8.68
C HIS A 98 -18.96 4.97 8.35
N THR A 99 -18.30 4.80 7.21
CA THR A 99 -17.10 5.56 6.83
C THR A 99 -17.43 6.72 5.88
N THR A 100 -16.41 7.35 5.29
CA THR A 100 -16.60 8.42 4.30
C THR A 100 -16.97 7.88 2.92
N HIS A 101 -17.59 8.74 2.10
CA HIS A 101 -18.13 8.34 0.80
C HIS A 101 -17.02 7.80 -0.11
N GLY A 102 -17.22 6.59 -0.64
CA GLY A 102 -16.26 5.89 -1.50
C GLY A 102 -15.02 5.38 -0.79
N ARG A 103 -14.98 5.36 0.55
CA ARG A 103 -13.80 4.95 1.34
C ARG A 103 -14.02 3.70 2.19
N ALA A 104 -15.16 3.03 2.02
CA ALA A 104 -15.44 1.75 2.68
C ALA A 104 -14.38 0.67 2.34
N LEU A 105 -13.96 0.58 1.07
CA LEU A 105 -12.98 -0.42 0.63
C LEU A 105 -11.55 -0.18 1.15
N PRO A 106 -10.99 1.05 1.11
CA PRO A 106 -9.74 1.37 1.78
C PRO A 106 -9.77 1.06 3.28
N PHE A 107 -10.87 1.41 3.97
CA PHE A 107 -11.03 1.13 5.39
C PHE A 107 -11.07 -0.38 5.66
N ALA A 108 -11.88 -1.12 4.90
CA ALA A 108 -11.98 -2.58 4.97
C ALA A 108 -10.63 -3.27 4.69
N THR A 109 -9.86 -2.74 3.72
CA THR A 109 -8.50 -3.23 3.42
C THR A 109 -7.58 -3.07 4.62
N GLY A 110 -7.59 -1.91 5.26
CA GLY A 110 -6.80 -1.67 6.48
C GLY A 110 -7.23 -2.59 7.62
N LEU A 111 -8.54 -2.75 7.84
CA LEU A 111 -9.08 -3.63 8.87
C LEU A 111 -8.65 -5.09 8.67
N LYS A 112 -8.79 -5.62 7.46
CA LYS A 112 -8.41 -7.02 7.14
C LYS A 112 -6.91 -7.25 7.23
N LEU A 113 -6.08 -6.28 6.84
CA LEU A 113 -4.62 -6.37 6.99
C LEU A 113 -4.16 -6.27 8.46
N ALA A 114 -4.86 -5.46 9.26
CA ALA A 114 -4.56 -5.31 10.68
C ALA A 114 -4.97 -6.54 11.50
N ASN A 115 -6.06 -7.19 11.12
CA ASN A 115 -6.54 -8.41 11.76
C ASN A 115 -7.05 -9.41 10.70
N PRO A 116 -6.15 -10.29 10.20
CA PRO A 116 -6.48 -11.27 9.16
C PRO A 116 -7.57 -12.27 9.53
N ASP A 117 -7.82 -12.50 10.83
CA ASP A 117 -8.83 -13.44 11.32
C ASP A 117 -10.27 -12.92 11.15
N LEU A 118 -10.45 -11.60 10.96
CA LEU A 118 -11.78 -11.02 10.79
C LEU A 118 -12.38 -11.35 9.43
N LYS A 119 -13.66 -11.72 9.40
CA LYS A 119 -14.44 -11.66 8.17
C LYS A 119 -14.95 -10.23 7.95
N VAL A 120 -14.39 -9.56 6.95
CA VAL A 120 -14.75 -8.18 6.63
C VAL A 120 -15.74 -8.15 5.46
N VAL A 121 -16.93 -7.58 5.71
CA VAL A 121 -17.98 -7.45 4.70
C VAL A 121 -18.25 -5.96 4.43
N VAL A 122 -18.18 -5.55 3.17
CA VAL A 122 -18.53 -4.19 2.75
C VAL A 122 -19.94 -4.18 2.20
N ILE A 123 -20.84 -3.37 2.76
CA ILE A 123 -22.22 -3.21 2.26
C ILE A 123 -22.46 -1.74 1.93
N SER A 124 -22.61 -1.43 0.63
CA SER A 124 -22.78 -0.05 0.19
C SER A 124 -23.46 0.05 -1.18
N GLY A 125 -23.77 1.28 -1.61
CA GLY A 125 -24.47 1.56 -2.87
C GLY A 125 -23.54 1.54 -4.09
N ASP A 126 -24.10 1.38 -5.28
CA ASP A 126 -23.37 1.42 -6.55
C ASP A 126 -22.61 2.74 -6.76
N GLY A 127 -23.23 3.87 -6.42
CA GLY A 127 -22.58 5.17 -6.50
C GLY A 127 -21.38 5.36 -5.55
N ASP A 128 -21.45 4.75 -4.37
CA ASP A 128 -20.36 4.77 -3.37
C ASP A 128 -19.21 3.86 -3.81
N ILE A 129 -19.53 2.63 -4.23
CA ILE A 129 -18.53 1.60 -4.57
C ILE A 129 -17.92 1.80 -5.95
N ALA A 130 -18.74 2.06 -6.98
CA ALA A 130 -18.30 2.13 -8.37
C ALA A 130 -18.21 3.56 -8.91
N GLY A 131 -18.73 4.56 -8.19
CA GLY A 131 -18.58 5.98 -8.50
C GLY A 131 -17.29 6.53 -7.89
N ILE A 132 -17.42 7.30 -6.81
CA ILE A 132 -16.25 7.88 -6.10
C ILE A 132 -15.30 6.81 -5.52
N GLY A 133 -15.80 5.61 -5.24
CA GLY A 133 -15.01 4.46 -4.77
C GLY A 133 -14.39 3.61 -5.89
N GLY A 134 -14.67 3.90 -7.17
CA GLY A 134 -14.38 2.99 -8.29
C GLY A 134 -12.90 2.56 -8.40
N ASN A 135 -11.96 3.49 -8.18
CA ASN A 135 -10.54 3.14 -8.20
C ASN A 135 -10.14 2.19 -7.05
N HIS A 136 -10.78 2.34 -5.89
CA HIS A 136 -10.55 1.45 -4.76
C HIS A 136 -11.15 0.07 -5.00
N LEU A 137 -12.31 -0.01 -5.68
CA LEU A 137 -12.91 -1.29 -6.10
C LEU A 137 -11.97 -2.09 -6.99
N ILE A 138 -11.43 -1.47 -8.04
CA ILE A 138 -10.51 -2.13 -8.98
C ILE A 138 -9.26 -2.64 -8.24
N HIS A 139 -8.69 -1.83 -7.35
CA HIS A 139 -7.50 -2.24 -6.60
C HIS A 139 -7.78 -3.24 -5.48
N ALA A 140 -8.98 -3.25 -4.88
CA ALA A 140 -9.38 -4.26 -3.91
C ALA A 140 -9.52 -5.62 -4.60
N ALA A 141 -10.21 -5.66 -5.75
CA ALA A 141 -10.31 -6.85 -6.60
C ALA A 141 -8.91 -7.36 -7.01
N ARG A 142 -8.04 -6.48 -7.51
CA ARG A 142 -6.68 -6.85 -7.95
C ARG A 142 -5.81 -7.43 -6.82
N ARG A 143 -5.98 -6.92 -5.60
CA ARG A 143 -5.25 -7.39 -4.42
C ARG A 143 -5.76 -8.75 -3.94
N ASN A 144 -7.02 -9.08 -4.22
CA ASN A 144 -7.61 -10.35 -3.83
C ASN A 144 -7.57 -10.61 -2.32
N LEU A 145 -7.70 -9.58 -1.48
CA LEU A 145 -7.87 -9.77 -0.03
C LEU A 145 -9.23 -10.43 0.24
N ASP A 146 -9.29 -11.28 1.27
CA ASP A 146 -10.52 -11.90 1.75
C ASP A 146 -11.49 -10.85 2.34
N ILE A 147 -12.20 -10.18 1.44
CA ILE A 147 -13.19 -9.13 1.69
C ILE A 147 -14.38 -9.42 0.78
N THR A 148 -15.57 -9.47 1.36
CA THR A 148 -16.82 -9.66 0.60
C THR A 148 -17.52 -8.31 0.42
N VAL A 149 -17.74 -7.91 -0.82
CA VAL A 149 -18.46 -6.68 -1.17
C VAL A 149 -19.88 -7.01 -1.62
N ILE A 150 -20.86 -6.43 -0.93
CA ILE A 150 -22.27 -6.44 -1.29
C ILE A 150 -22.63 -5.04 -1.79
N CYS A 151 -22.71 -4.91 -3.11
CA CYS A 151 -23.03 -3.66 -3.78
C CYS A 151 -24.52 -3.64 -4.11
N VAL A 152 -25.31 -2.83 -3.40
CA VAL A 152 -26.73 -2.67 -3.74
C VAL A 152 -26.87 -1.60 -4.81
N ASN A 153 -27.14 -2.04 -6.03
CA ASN A 153 -27.35 -1.21 -7.20
C ASN A 153 -28.84 -0.88 -7.36
N ASN A 154 -29.17 0.40 -7.21
CA ASN A 154 -30.52 0.93 -7.42
C ASN A 154 -30.60 1.95 -8.57
N PHE A 155 -29.55 1.99 -9.39
CA PHE A 155 -29.39 2.80 -10.58
C PHE A 155 -29.37 4.32 -10.38
N ASN A 156 -29.20 4.83 -9.15
CA ASN A 156 -29.06 6.26 -8.89
C ASN A 156 -28.43 6.62 -7.54
N TYR A 157 -28.15 7.91 -7.32
CA TYR A 157 -27.84 8.43 -5.98
C TYR A 157 -29.12 8.76 -5.20
N GLY A 158 -29.75 7.74 -4.60
CA GLY A 158 -31.03 7.90 -3.90
C GLY A 158 -31.02 8.93 -2.75
N MET A 159 -30.02 8.87 -1.85
CA MET A 159 -29.96 9.71 -0.64
C MET A 159 -29.78 11.21 -0.94
N THR A 160 -29.11 11.54 -2.03
CA THR A 160 -28.83 12.93 -2.43
C THR A 160 -29.92 13.53 -3.31
N GLY A 161 -31.00 12.79 -3.60
CA GLY A 161 -32.15 13.29 -4.36
C GLY A 161 -32.36 12.65 -5.72
N GLY A 162 -31.58 11.64 -6.11
CA GLY A 162 -31.80 10.86 -7.32
C GLY A 162 -31.03 11.33 -8.54
N GLN A 163 -29.77 11.71 -8.37
CA GLN A 163 -28.84 12.05 -9.45
C GLN A 163 -28.39 10.79 -10.20
N VAL A 164 -27.90 10.99 -11.43
CA VAL A 164 -27.26 9.95 -12.24
C VAL A 164 -26.09 9.35 -11.49
N GLY A 165 -25.97 8.02 -11.50
CA GLY A 165 -24.87 7.24 -10.95
C GLY A 165 -24.14 6.43 -12.03
N PRO A 166 -23.05 5.74 -11.66
CA PRO A 166 -22.19 5.00 -12.59
C PRO A 166 -22.87 3.82 -13.29
N THR A 167 -24.00 3.36 -12.75
CA THR A 167 -24.78 2.24 -13.29
C THR A 167 -26.12 2.68 -13.90
N THR A 168 -26.45 3.97 -13.84
CA THR A 168 -27.71 4.48 -14.35
C THR A 168 -27.84 4.13 -15.83
N PRO A 169 -28.90 3.41 -16.25
CA PRO A 169 -29.00 2.93 -17.61
C PRO A 169 -28.95 4.06 -18.64
N HIS A 170 -28.39 3.78 -19.81
CA HIS A 170 -28.33 4.76 -20.90
C HIS A 170 -29.75 5.21 -21.27
N LYS A 171 -29.92 6.51 -21.53
CA LYS A 171 -31.19 7.23 -21.75
C LYS A 171 -32.14 7.31 -20.54
N ALA A 172 -31.86 6.65 -19.42
CA ALA A 172 -32.68 6.78 -18.21
C ALA A 172 -32.61 8.21 -17.66
N ARG A 173 -33.73 8.71 -17.14
CA ARG A 173 -33.86 10.06 -16.59
C ARG A 173 -33.52 10.07 -15.10
N ALA A 174 -32.79 11.10 -14.69
CA ALA A 174 -32.48 11.39 -13.30
C ALA A 174 -32.58 12.91 -13.05
N VAL A 175 -32.41 13.36 -11.80
CA VAL A 175 -32.52 14.80 -11.47
C VAL A 175 -31.50 15.65 -12.24
N THR A 176 -30.29 15.13 -12.44
CA THR A 176 -29.20 15.79 -13.19
C THR A 176 -29.17 15.44 -14.67
N THR A 177 -29.93 14.45 -15.11
CA THR A 177 -30.05 14.01 -16.51
C THR A 177 -31.52 13.95 -16.93
N GLN A 178 -32.20 15.11 -16.86
CA GLN A 178 -33.65 15.20 -17.11
C GLN A 178 -34.05 14.84 -18.55
N TYR A 179 -33.10 14.89 -19.48
CA TYR A 179 -33.28 14.54 -20.89
C TYR A 179 -32.75 13.13 -21.23
N GLY A 180 -32.39 12.35 -20.20
CA GLY A 180 -31.81 11.02 -20.34
C GLY A 180 -30.30 11.01 -20.09
N ASN A 181 -29.80 9.91 -19.56
CA ASN A 181 -28.38 9.67 -19.36
C ASN A 181 -27.69 9.43 -20.71
N TYR A 182 -26.71 10.26 -21.06
CA TYR A 182 -25.95 10.13 -22.31
C TYR A 182 -24.67 9.31 -22.14
N GLU A 183 -24.27 9.00 -20.90
CA GLU A 183 -23.13 8.13 -20.61
C GLU A 183 -23.54 6.65 -20.69
N TYR A 184 -22.57 5.78 -20.94
CA TYR A 184 -22.77 4.33 -20.90
C TYR A 184 -22.50 3.82 -19.48
N PRO A 185 -23.42 3.04 -18.89
CA PRO A 185 -23.25 2.53 -17.53
C PRO A 185 -22.15 1.46 -17.46
N PHE A 186 -21.51 1.33 -16.29
CA PHE A 186 -20.61 0.20 -16.04
C PHE A 186 -21.38 -1.13 -15.97
N ASN A 187 -20.81 -2.16 -16.59
CA ASN A 187 -21.12 -3.55 -16.27
C ASN A 187 -20.28 -3.94 -15.04
N LEU A 188 -20.84 -3.82 -13.83
CA LEU A 188 -20.10 -4.06 -12.58
C LEU A 188 -19.50 -5.48 -12.49
N PRO A 189 -20.22 -6.58 -12.78
CA PRO A 189 -19.67 -7.93 -12.79
C PRO A 189 -18.44 -8.05 -13.68
N TYR A 190 -18.48 -7.47 -14.88
CA TYR A 190 -17.34 -7.49 -15.77
C TYR A 190 -16.19 -6.61 -15.28
N LEU A 191 -16.50 -5.41 -14.77
CA LEU A 191 -15.51 -4.49 -14.22
C LEU A 191 -14.69 -5.13 -13.10
N VAL A 192 -15.36 -5.79 -12.14
CA VAL A 192 -14.66 -6.42 -11.00
C VAL A 192 -13.94 -7.72 -11.41
N ALA A 193 -14.53 -8.51 -12.31
CA ALA A 193 -13.87 -9.71 -12.84
C ALA A 193 -12.59 -9.33 -13.61
N ALA A 194 -12.65 -8.32 -14.47
CA ALA A 194 -11.49 -7.78 -15.17
C ALA A 194 -10.49 -7.11 -14.21
N GLY A 195 -10.97 -6.58 -13.09
CA GLY A 195 -10.16 -6.03 -12.00
C GLY A 195 -9.40 -7.09 -11.19
N GLY A 196 -9.74 -8.38 -11.34
CA GLY A 196 -9.04 -9.49 -10.67
C GLY A 196 -9.81 -10.16 -9.54
N ALA A 197 -11.09 -9.84 -9.34
CA ALA A 197 -11.93 -10.53 -8.36
C ALA A 197 -11.98 -12.04 -8.64
N SER A 198 -12.03 -12.85 -7.58
CA SER A 198 -12.10 -14.33 -7.67
C SER A 198 -13.52 -14.88 -7.54
N PHE A 199 -14.47 -14.08 -7.05
CA PHE A 199 -15.88 -14.45 -6.95
C PHE A 199 -16.76 -13.28 -7.38
N VAL A 200 -17.71 -13.53 -8.30
CA VAL A 200 -18.62 -12.51 -8.84
C VAL A 200 -20.02 -13.08 -9.04
N ALA A 201 -21.03 -12.42 -8.48
CA ALA A 201 -22.43 -12.77 -8.68
C ALA A 201 -23.35 -11.54 -8.77
N ARG A 202 -24.53 -11.70 -9.37
CA ARG A 202 -25.61 -10.72 -9.35
C ARG A 202 -26.96 -11.38 -9.13
N TRP A 203 -27.78 -10.77 -8.28
CA TRP A 203 -29.20 -11.11 -8.12
C TRP A 203 -30.06 -9.86 -7.96
N THR A 204 -31.31 -9.90 -8.41
CA THR A 204 -32.30 -8.93 -7.93
C THR A 204 -32.79 -9.33 -6.53
N VAL A 205 -33.33 -8.36 -5.80
CA VAL A 205 -33.97 -8.61 -4.48
C VAL A 205 -35.17 -9.58 -4.53
N LEU A 206 -35.69 -9.91 -5.72
CA LEU A 206 -36.75 -10.92 -5.91
C LEU A 206 -36.26 -12.33 -5.57
N HIS A 207 -34.98 -12.60 -5.80
CA HIS A 207 -34.38 -13.92 -5.65
C HIS A 207 -33.83 -14.16 -4.23
N ALA A 208 -34.56 -13.71 -3.20
CA ALA A 208 -34.09 -13.68 -1.81
C ALA A 208 -33.40 -14.97 -1.35
N ARG A 209 -33.96 -16.16 -1.65
CA ARG A 209 -33.34 -17.45 -1.29
C ARG A 209 -31.99 -17.68 -1.97
N ARG A 210 -31.92 -17.45 -3.30
CA ARG A 210 -30.68 -17.63 -4.08
C ARG A 210 -29.63 -16.60 -3.69
N LEU A 211 -30.07 -15.36 -3.42
CA LEU A 211 -29.22 -14.31 -2.90
C LEU A 211 -28.64 -14.70 -1.54
N THR A 212 -29.44 -15.17 -0.59
CA THR A 212 -28.95 -15.66 0.71
C THR A 212 -27.93 -16.80 0.55
N TRP A 213 -28.17 -17.77 -0.34
CA TRP A 213 -27.20 -18.84 -0.62
C TRP A 213 -25.89 -18.29 -1.20
N THR A 214 -26.00 -17.40 -2.18
CA THR A 214 -24.83 -16.77 -2.82
C THR A 214 -24.03 -15.92 -1.84
N LEU A 215 -24.68 -15.23 -0.90
CA LEU A 215 -23.99 -14.46 0.14
C LEU A 215 -23.18 -15.37 1.08
N ARG A 216 -23.66 -16.59 1.37
CA ARG A 216 -22.90 -17.59 2.14
C ARG A 216 -21.65 -17.99 1.37
N GLU A 217 -21.83 -18.39 0.11
CA GLU A 217 -20.71 -18.78 -0.77
C GLU A 217 -19.68 -17.64 -0.90
N ALA A 218 -20.14 -16.41 -1.15
CA ALA A 218 -19.26 -15.24 -1.28
C ALA A 218 -18.48 -14.91 0.00
N MET A 219 -19.05 -15.22 1.17
CA MET A 219 -18.43 -15.03 2.47
C MET A 219 -17.52 -16.20 2.88
N GLU A 220 -17.72 -17.40 2.35
CA GLU A 220 -16.80 -18.53 2.56
C GLU A 220 -15.68 -18.59 1.50
N HIS A 221 -15.85 -17.90 0.38
CA HIS A 221 -14.89 -17.87 -0.71
C HIS A 221 -13.54 -17.26 -0.27
N PRO A 222 -12.40 -17.93 -0.54
CA PRO A 222 -11.08 -17.38 -0.24
C PRO A 222 -10.68 -16.32 -1.28
N GLY A 223 -10.50 -15.09 -0.81
CA GLY A 223 -10.13 -13.94 -1.64
C GLY A 223 -11.27 -12.95 -1.81
N PHE A 224 -11.14 -12.06 -2.79
CA PHE A 224 -12.07 -10.96 -2.96
C PHE A 224 -13.35 -11.42 -3.65
N SER A 225 -14.49 -11.16 -3.00
CA SER A 225 -15.82 -11.53 -3.48
C SER A 225 -16.68 -10.31 -3.74
N PHE A 226 -17.41 -10.31 -4.85
CA PHE A 226 -18.33 -9.23 -5.21
C PHE A 226 -19.72 -9.77 -5.54
N VAL A 227 -20.73 -9.29 -4.84
CA VAL A 227 -22.15 -9.60 -5.08
C VAL A 227 -22.89 -8.30 -5.37
N GLU A 228 -23.39 -8.17 -6.59
CA GLU A 228 -24.27 -7.07 -6.97
C GLU A 228 -25.73 -7.43 -6.68
N ILE A 229 -26.42 -6.60 -5.91
CA ILE A 229 -27.85 -6.75 -5.64
C ILE A 229 -28.59 -5.65 -6.38
N ILE A 230 -29.41 -6.02 -7.36
CA ILE A 230 -30.27 -5.06 -8.07
C ILE A 230 -31.55 -4.83 -7.25
N ALA A 231 -31.78 -3.59 -6.84
CA ALA A 231 -32.88 -3.19 -5.96
C ALA A 231 -33.70 -2.01 -6.52
N PRO A 232 -35.03 -1.98 -6.31
CA PRO A 232 -35.84 -0.82 -6.69
C PRO A 232 -35.54 0.40 -5.80
N CYS A 233 -35.45 1.58 -6.42
CA CYS A 233 -35.54 2.88 -5.73
C CYS A 233 -36.88 3.55 -6.06
N SER A 234 -37.86 3.40 -5.16
CA SER A 234 -39.26 3.80 -5.37
C SER A 234 -39.48 5.31 -5.44
N THR A 235 -38.70 6.10 -4.71
CA THR A 235 -38.89 7.55 -4.55
C THR A 235 -38.16 8.37 -5.61
N ALA A 236 -37.00 7.90 -6.06
CA ALA A 236 -36.13 8.63 -6.97
C ALA A 236 -36.04 7.98 -8.35
N TYR A 237 -35.43 6.81 -8.53
CA TYR A 237 -35.24 6.23 -9.88
C TYR A 237 -36.58 5.94 -10.57
N ALA A 238 -37.47 5.23 -9.87
CA ALA A 238 -38.78 4.85 -10.40
C ALA A 238 -39.70 6.05 -10.70
N ARG A 239 -39.45 7.21 -10.07
CA ARG A 239 -40.25 8.43 -10.31
C ARG A 239 -40.09 8.96 -11.72
N TRP A 240 -38.89 8.86 -12.28
CA TRP A 240 -38.54 9.49 -13.56
C TRP A 240 -38.66 8.53 -14.74
N ASN A 241 -38.53 7.22 -14.48
CA ASN A 241 -38.37 6.20 -15.52
C ASN A 241 -39.63 5.32 -15.70
N PRO A 242 -39.85 4.73 -16.89
CA PRO A 242 -41.09 4.04 -17.22
C PRO A 242 -41.38 2.81 -16.34
N GLU A 243 -40.35 2.15 -15.80
CA GLU A 243 -40.47 0.98 -14.89
C GLU A 243 -41.31 1.28 -13.64
N GLY A 244 -41.33 2.54 -13.19
CA GLY A 244 -42.10 2.97 -12.03
C GLY A 244 -43.48 3.53 -12.36
N ARG A 245 -43.87 3.60 -13.63
CA ARG A 245 -45.16 4.14 -14.10
C ARG A 245 -46.18 3.00 -14.19
N GLY A 246 -46.68 2.56 -13.04
CA GLY A 246 -47.84 1.64 -12.97
C GLY A 246 -49.16 2.31 -13.35
N LEU A 247 -50.28 1.64 -13.00
CA LEU A 247 -51.67 2.06 -13.27
C LEU A 247 -52.09 3.41 -12.64
N ASP A 248 -51.29 3.99 -11.73
CA ASP A 248 -51.57 5.28 -11.09
C ASP A 248 -50.26 6.07 -10.84
N PRO A 249 -49.89 7.02 -11.73
CA PRO A 249 -48.65 7.79 -11.60
C PRO A 249 -48.60 8.70 -10.35
N GLN A 250 -49.73 8.90 -9.66
CA GLN A 250 -49.84 9.79 -8.49
C GLN A 250 -49.60 9.08 -7.15
N LYS A 251 -49.65 7.73 -7.09
CA LYS A 251 -49.44 6.96 -5.84
C LYS A 251 -48.00 6.45 -5.69
N LEU A 252 -47.18 7.22 -4.97
CA LEU A 252 -45.78 6.89 -4.61
C LEU A 252 -45.60 5.46 -4.03
N GLY A 253 -46.56 4.97 -3.24
CA GLY A 253 -46.44 3.70 -2.51
C GLY A 253 -46.39 2.42 -3.37
N ARG A 254 -46.79 2.46 -4.64
CA ARG A 254 -46.78 1.27 -5.51
C ARG A 254 -45.58 1.18 -6.45
N ARG A 255 -44.78 2.25 -6.59
CA ARG A 255 -43.69 2.29 -7.58
C ARG A 255 -42.64 1.20 -7.38
N GLY A 256 -42.27 0.92 -6.13
CA GLY A 256 -41.33 -0.17 -5.82
C GLY A 256 -41.84 -1.54 -6.27
N LEU A 257 -43.14 -1.81 -6.04
CA LEU A 257 -43.78 -3.06 -6.48
C LEU A 257 -43.84 -3.18 -8.00
N GLU A 258 -44.14 -2.08 -8.70
CA GLU A 258 -44.19 -2.10 -10.17
C GLU A 258 -42.81 -2.33 -10.79
N VAL A 259 -41.76 -1.72 -10.24
CA VAL A 259 -40.37 -2.00 -10.65
C VAL A 259 -40.01 -3.46 -10.37
N MET A 260 -40.42 -4.02 -9.22
CA MET A 260 -40.20 -5.43 -8.92
C MET A 260 -40.94 -6.37 -9.90
N LYS A 261 -42.20 -6.09 -10.23
CA LYS A 261 -42.93 -6.84 -11.27
C LYS A 261 -42.26 -6.73 -12.63
N HIS A 262 -41.70 -5.56 -12.95
CA HIS A 262 -40.93 -5.37 -14.18
C HIS A 262 -39.68 -6.24 -14.18
N TYR A 263 -38.85 -6.16 -13.13
CA TYR A 263 -37.64 -6.99 -12.98
C TYR A 263 -37.96 -8.49 -13.02
N GLN A 264 -39.09 -8.92 -12.47
CA GLN A 264 -39.52 -10.32 -12.55
C GLN A 264 -39.75 -10.79 -14.00
N LYS A 265 -40.28 -9.92 -14.87
CA LYS A 265 -40.56 -10.25 -16.27
C LYS A 265 -39.30 -10.32 -17.12
N ILE A 266 -38.31 -9.47 -16.83
CA ILE A 266 -37.10 -9.30 -17.64
C ILE A 266 -35.86 -10.00 -17.05
N GLY A 267 -35.95 -10.45 -15.80
CA GLY A 267 -34.89 -11.18 -15.12
C GLY A 267 -34.68 -12.54 -15.77
N ARG A 268 -33.43 -12.83 -16.15
CA ARG A 268 -33.04 -14.10 -16.74
C ARG A 268 -31.91 -14.69 -15.93
N VAL A 269 -32.18 -15.83 -15.29
CA VAL A 269 -31.12 -16.60 -14.64
C VAL A 269 -30.24 -17.23 -15.72
N GLY A 270 -28.98 -16.83 -15.76
CA GLY A 270 -27.97 -17.37 -16.66
C GLY A 270 -27.18 -18.51 -16.00
N GLN A 271 -26.89 -19.56 -16.76
CA GLN A 271 -25.87 -20.57 -16.42
C GLN A 271 -24.63 -20.30 -17.28
N ASP A 272 -23.44 -20.40 -16.67
CA ASP A 272 -22.14 -20.23 -17.35
C ASP A 272 -22.01 -18.95 -18.18
N VAL A 273 -22.71 -17.88 -17.76
CA VAL A 273 -22.64 -16.58 -18.42
C VAL A 273 -21.34 -15.90 -18.03
N HIS A 274 -20.52 -15.59 -19.04
CA HIS A 274 -19.32 -14.82 -18.82
C HIS A 274 -19.68 -13.40 -18.31
N PRO A 275 -18.96 -12.83 -17.32
CA PRO A 275 -19.30 -11.53 -16.73
C PRO A 275 -19.50 -10.39 -17.73
N LYS A 276 -18.75 -10.39 -18.85
CA LYS A 276 -18.89 -9.43 -19.96
C LYS A 276 -20.31 -9.39 -20.54
N ASP A 277 -20.98 -10.53 -20.60
CA ASP A 277 -22.31 -10.68 -21.19
C ASP A 277 -23.43 -10.39 -20.18
N ALA A 278 -23.08 -10.14 -18.92
CA ALA A 278 -24.00 -9.70 -17.87
C ALA A 278 -24.25 -8.18 -17.90
N VAL A 279 -24.20 -7.52 -19.06
CA VAL A 279 -24.56 -6.10 -19.15
C VAL A 279 -26.07 -5.92 -18.95
N ILE A 280 -26.48 -4.85 -18.27
CA ILE A 280 -27.90 -4.47 -18.19
C ILE A 280 -28.33 -3.96 -19.57
N LYS A 281 -29.27 -4.66 -20.22
CA LYS A 281 -29.77 -4.26 -21.54
C LYS A 281 -30.89 -3.24 -21.40
N VAL A 282 -30.90 -2.24 -22.28
CA VAL A 282 -31.94 -1.22 -22.36
C VAL A 282 -32.49 -1.13 -23.77
N ASP A 283 -33.76 -0.74 -23.87
CA ASP A 283 -34.38 -0.40 -25.14
C ASP A 283 -34.03 1.02 -25.62
N GLU A 284 -34.64 1.43 -26.73
CA GLU A 284 -34.43 2.75 -27.32
C GLU A 284 -34.89 3.94 -26.43
N ASN A 285 -35.73 3.67 -25.43
CA ASN A 285 -36.27 4.65 -24.48
C ASN A 285 -35.55 4.64 -23.12
N GLY A 286 -34.52 3.79 -22.97
CA GLY A 286 -33.79 3.61 -21.72
C GLY A 286 -34.51 2.74 -20.68
N LEU A 287 -35.59 2.04 -21.07
CA LEU A 287 -36.25 1.05 -20.23
C LEU A 287 -35.37 -0.19 -20.15
N ILE A 288 -35.14 -0.70 -18.95
CA ILE A 288 -34.38 -1.94 -18.77
C ILE A 288 -35.16 -3.10 -19.39
N SER A 289 -34.55 -3.83 -20.34
CA SER A 289 -35.17 -4.90 -21.10
C SER A 289 -34.69 -6.30 -20.69
N GLU A 290 -33.51 -6.42 -20.08
CA GLU A 290 -32.97 -7.70 -19.59
C GLU A 290 -32.03 -7.47 -18.40
N ILE A 291 -32.18 -8.30 -17.37
CA ILE A 291 -31.24 -8.39 -16.24
C ILE A 291 -30.76 -9.83 -16.17
N VAL A 292 -29.49 -10.07 -16.50
CA VAL A 292 -28.89 -11.40 -16.30
C VAL A 292 -28.53 -11.57 -14.83
N GLU A 293 -29.00 -12.65 -14.22
CA GLU A 293 -28.79 -12.99 -12.81
C GLU A 293 -28.08 -14.33 -12.68
N GLY A 294 -27.21 -14.47 -11.68
CA GLY A 294 -26.44 -15.69 -11.48
C GLY A 294 -25.11 -15.46 -10.77
N LYS A 295 -24.40 -16.57 -10.52
CA LYS A 295 -22.98 -16.58 -10.19
C LYS A 295 -22.20 -16.66 -11.50
N PHE A 296 -21.33 -15.68 -11.76
CA PHE A 296 -20.60 -15.53 -13.02
C PHE A 296 -19.14 -15.96 -12.92
N LEU A 297 -18.56 -15.90 -11.72
CA LEU A 297 -17.18 -16.29 -11.47
C LEU A 297 -17.05 -16.89 -10.06
N ASP A 298 -16.32 -17.99 -9.97
CA ASP A 298 -15.94 -18.67 -8.74
C ASP A 298 -14.62 -19.39 -9.02
N ASP A 299 -13.51 -18.69 -8.78
CA ASP A 299 -12.14 -19.13 -9.09
C ASP A 299 -11.21 -18.77 -7.92
N PRO A 300 -11.15 -19.61 -6.86
CA PRO A 300 -10.30 -19.42 -5.70
C PRO A 300 -8.84 -19.16 -6.06
N ARG A 301 -8.26 -18.07 -5.53
CA ARG A 301 -6.85 -17.71 -5.73
C ARG A 301 -6.21 -17.36 -4.39
N PRO A 302 -4.87 -17.52 -4.24
CA PRO A 302 -4.18 -17.05 -3.04
C PRO A 302 -4.51 -15.58 -2.79
N ASP A 303 -4.87 -15.27 -1.55
CA ASP A 303 -5.13 -13.90 -1.15
C ASP A 303 -3.84 -13.11 -0.93
N LEU A 304 -3.95 -11.79 -0.80
CA LEU A 304 -2.78 -10.95 -0.53
C LEU A 304 -2.09 -11.30 0.79
N GLN A 305 -2.84 -11.76 1.80
CA GLN A 305 -2.28 -12.08 3.10
C GLN A 305 -1.29 -13.25 3.00
N ALA A 306 -1.65 -14.32 2.29
CA ALA A 306 -0.77 -15.45 2.03
C ALA A 306 0.53 -15.02 1.31
N ALA A 307 0.45 -14.08 0.36
CA ALA A 307 1.63 -13.54 -0.31
C ALA A 307 2.51 -12.69 0.63
N ILE A 308 1.89 -11.90 1.52
CA ILE A 308 2.61 -11.13 2.55
C ILE A 308 3.34 -12.08 3.51
N ASP A 309 2.66 -13.11 4.02
CA ASP A 309 3.23 -14.07 4.98
C ASP A 309 4.41 -14.84 4.38
N GLN A 310 4.29 -15.24 3.10
CA GLN A 310 5.39 -15.86 2.38
C GLN A 310 6.61 -14.94 2.31
N LEU A 311 6.43 -13.66 1.94
CA LEU A 311 7.52 -12.70 1.85
C LEU A 311 8.11 -12.35 3.21
N ALA A 312 7.27 -12.22 4.25
CA ALA A 312 7.71 -11.98 5.61
C ALA A 312 8.62 -13.10 6.12
N SER A 313 8.30 -14.36 5.81
CA SER A 313 9.15 -15.51 6.17
C SER A 313 10.54 -15.48 5.49
N VAL A 314 10.61 -14.99 4.26
CA VAL A 314 11.88 -14.82 3.53
C VAL A 314 12.67 -13.64 4.10
N ALA A 315 11.99 -12.55 4.42
CA ALA A 315 12.59 -11.36 5.01
C ALA A 315 13.17 -11.65 6.39
N ASP A 316 12.47 -12.39 7.25
CA ASP A 316 12.96 -12.75 8.58
C ASP A 316 14.28 -13.55 8.51
N LYS A 317 14.37 -14.56 7.63
CA LYS A 317 15.64 -15.30 7.43
C LYS A 317 16.81 -14.39 7.04
N ARG A 318 16.57 -13.43 6.14
CA ARG A 318 17.59 -12.44 5.74
C ARG A 318 17.94 -11.51 6.89
N TRP A 319 16.95 -11.10 7.66
CA TRP A 319 17.14 -10.26 8.84
C TRP A 319 17.96 -10.98 9.92
N GLN A 320 17.67 -12.24 10.24
CA GLN A 320 18.45 -13.00 11.22
C GLN A 320 19.93 -13.14 10.81
N ALA A 321 20.20 -13.36 9.52
CA ALA A 321 21.57 -13.41 9.00
C ALA A 321 22.27 -12.05 9.13
N ALA A 322 21.59 -10.96 8.78
CA ALA A 322 22.12 -9.60 8.93
C ALA A 322 22.35 -9.24 10.41
N LYS A 323 21.39 -9.57 11.27
CA LYS A 323 21.47 -9.36 12.72
C LYS A 323 22.65 -10.09 13.33
N LYS A 324 22.86 -11.37 12.98
CA LYS A 324 24.04 -12.12 13.42
C LYS A 324 25.34 -11.40 13.02
N SER A 325 25.42 -10.94 11.76
CA SER A 325 26.58 -10.17 11.31
C SER A 325 26.76 -8.85 12.07
N LEU A 326 25.68 -8.19 12.48
CA LEU A 326 25.71 -6.97 13.30
C LEU A 326 26.17 -7.26 14.73
N ASP A 327 25.67 -8.35 15.33
CA ASP A 327 25.98 -8.76 16.69
C ASP A 327 27.45 -9.24 16.82
N GLU A 328 27.99 -9.84 15.76
CA GLU A 328 29.38 -10.31 15.66
C GLU A 328 30.37 -9.19 15.25
N ARG A 329 29.91 -7.94 15.05
CA ARG A 329 30.79 -6.84 14.63
C ARG A 329 31.89 -6.56 15.66
N PRO A 330 33.13 -6.33 15.21
CA PRO A 330 34.21 -5.88 16.08
C PRO A 330 33.83 -4.58 16.79
N LYS A 331 34.08 -4.53 18.11
CA LYS A 331 33.95 -3.29 18.88
C LYS A 331 35.18 -2.43 18.61
N VAL A 332 35.01 -1.38 17.83
CA VAL A 332 36.03 -0.35 17.64
C VAL A 332 35.99 0.61 18.84
N PRO A 333 37.14 1.02 19.41
CA PRO A 333 37.19 2.02 20.47
C PRO A 333 36.43 3.28 20.05
N LYS A 334 35.62 3.83 20.96
CA LYS A 334 34.91 5.08 20.69
C LYS A 334 35.92 6.22 20.65
N ARG A 335 35.87 7.01 19.58
CA ARG A 335 36.63 8.26 19.47
C ARG A 335 36.25 9.24 20.58
N THR A 336 37.24 9.95 21.12
CA THR A 336 37.07 10.87 22.26
C THR A 336 37.46 12.32 21.95
N ASP A 337 38.28 12.56 20.92
CA ASP A 337 38.65 13.88 20.45
C ASP A 337 37.53 14.51 19.61
N HIS A 338 37.49 15.84 19.62
CA HIS A 338 36.53 16.62 18.83
C HIS A 338 37.03 16.80 17.39
N VAL A 339 36.16 16.51 16.43
CA VAL A 339 36.42 16.64 15.00
C VAL A 339 35.65 17.83 14.46
N PRO A 340 36.32 18.92 14.04
CA PRO A 340 35.65 20.03 13.40
C PRO A 340 35.04 19.59 12.06
N ARG A 341 34.09 20.36 11.54
CA ARG A 341 33.48 20.11 10.23
C ARG A 341 34.58 19.94 9.17
N THR A 342 34.74 18.70 8.72
CA THR A 342 35.72 18.31 7.71
C THR A 342 34.98 17.94 6.45
N GLU A 343 35.35 18.58 5.36
CA GLU A 343 34.69 18.47 4.07
C GLU A 343 35.63 17.80 3.08
N VAL A 344 35.20 16.67 2.52
CA VAL A 344 36.02 15.79 1.69
C VAL A 344 35.43 15.71 0.29
N GLN A 345 36.17 16.23 -0.69
CA GLN A 345 35.84 16.07 -2.11
C GLN A 345 36.64 14.92 -2.70
N LEU A 346 35.98 13.85 -3.14
CA LEU A 346 36.63 12.76 -3.85
C LEU A 346 36.32 12.87 -5.34
N GLY A 347 37.31 12.61 -6.21
CA GLY A 347 37.14 12.74 -7.65
C GLY A 347 38.02 11.78 -8.45
N GLY A 348 37.48 11.24 -9.54
CA GLY A 348 38.15 10.28 -10.41
C GLY A 348 37.35 9.94 -11.66
N PHE A 349 37.79 8.94 -12.41
CA PHE A 349 37.02 8.36 -13.51
C PHE A 349 35.98 7.35 -13.02
N GLY A 350 34.90 7.21 -13.78
CA GLY A 350 33.96 6.09 -13.60
C GLY A 350 34.70 4.75 -13.61
N GLY A 351 34.53 3.95 -12.56
CA GLY A 351 35.21 2.66 -12.39
C GLY A 351 36.39 2.68 -11.40
N GLN A 352 36.90 3.84 -11.00
CA GLN A 352 37.94 3.96 -9.95
C GLN A 352 37.39 3.82 -8.51
N GLY A 353 36.09 3.59 -8.33
CA GLY A 353 35.52 3.36 -7.01
C GLY A 353 35.39 4.62 -6.14
N ILE A 354 35.23 5.81 -6.74
CA ILE A 354 35.04 7.09 -6.03
C ILE A 354 33.76 7.11 -5.17
N MET A 355 32.66 6.52 -5.67
CA MET A 355 31.40 6.43 -4.91
C MET A 355 31.56 5.53 -3.68
N SER A 356 32.16 4.37 -3.88
CA SER A 356 32.49 3.44 -2.80
C SER A 356 33.45 4.08 -1.79
N ALA A 357 34.42 4.88 -2.25
CA ALA A 357 35.36 5.55 -1.35
C ALA A 357 34.65 6.57 -0.43
N GLY A 358 33.77 7.41 -0.98
CA GLY A 358 32.98 8.34 -0.17
C GLY A 358 32.05 7.63 0.82
N LYS A 359 31.43 6.51 0.39
CA LYS A 359 30.62 5.67 1.29
C LYS A 359 31.45 5.07 2.42
N ILE A 360 32.67 4.60 2.14
CA ILE A 360 33.58 4.03 3.14
C ILE A 360 33.94 5.09 4.19
N VAL A 361 34.29 6.31 3.78
CA VAL A 361 34.60 7.41 4.71
C VAL A 361 33.38 7.74 5.58
N GLY A 362 32.20 7.91 4.96
CA GLY A 362 30.97 8.22 5.69
C GLY A 362 30.56 7.11 6.67
N GLN A 363 30.66 5.84 6.26
CA GLN A 363 30.41 4.69 7.13
C GLN A 363 31.42 4.61 8.27
N ALA A 364 32.71 4.89 8.00
CA ALA A 364 33.75 4.88 9.02
C ALA A 364 33.46 5.92 10.11
N ALA A 365 33.17 7.15 9.69
CA ALA A 365 32.82 8.26 10.57
C ALA A 365 31.54 7.98 11.39
N ALA A 366 30.43 7.62 10.72
CA ALA A 366 29.13 7.48 11.38
C ALA A 366 29.00 6.21 12.23
N ILE A 367 29.46 5.07 11.71
CA ILE A 367 29.18 3.77 12.34
C ILE A 367 30.19 3.45 13.43
N TYR A 368 31.49 3.67 13.19
CA TYR A 368 32.54 3.27 14.13
C TYR A 368 33.03 4.44 14.98
N ASP A 369 33.36 5.58 14.38
CA ASP A 369 33.80 6.77 15.13
C ASP A 369 32.67 7.52 15.84
N LYS A 370 31.40 7.21 15.51
CA LYS A 370 30.19 7.85 16.08
C LYS A 370 30.14 9.37 15.86
N LEU A 371 30.66 9.82 14.73
CA LEU A 371 30.55 11.20 14.25
C LEU A 371 29.26 11.40 13.45
N GLU A 372 28.86 12.65 13.29
CA GLU A 372 27.88 13.03 12.29
C GLU A 372 28.54 12.93 10.90
N ALA A 373 27.85 12.32 9.93
CA ALA A 373 28.35 12.22 8.57
C ALA A 373 27.23 12.39 7.54
N SER A 374 27.53 13.11 6.46
CA SER A 374 26.69 13.19 5.27
C SER A 374 27.48 12.74 4.05
N PHE A 375 26.88 11.87 3.23
CA PHE A 375 27.46 11.39 1.98
C PHE A 375 26.55 11.76 0.82
N THR A 376 27.09 12.53 -0.12
CA THR A 376 26.40 12.91 -1.35
C THR A 376 27.16 12.39 -2.57
N GLN A 377 26.43 11.79 -3.51
CA GLN A 377 26.96 11.37 -4.79
C GLN A 377 26.80 12.50 -5.81
N SER A 378 27.87 12.85 -6.52
CA SER A 378 27.84 13.81 -7.64
C SER A 378 28.26 13.09 -8.92
N TYR A 379 27.28 12.68 -9.72
CA TYR A 379 27.53 12.09 -11.04
C TYR A 379 26.86 12.94 -12.13
N GLY A 380 27.59 13.15 -13.23
CA GLY A 380 27.03 13.64 -14.47
C GLY A 380 26.28 12.52 -15.22
N PRO A 381 25.57 12.83 -16.32
CA PRO A 381 24.86 11.84 -17.14
C PRO A 381 25.75 10.69 -17.65
N GLU A 382 27.08 10.85 -17.67
CA GLU A 382 28.03 9.84 -18.13
C GLU A 382 28.37 8.80 -17.06
N ALA A 383 27.53 7.76 -16.91
CA ALA A 383 27.76 6.66 -15.96
C ALA A 383 29.03 5.81 -16.25
N ARG A 384 29.69 5.96 -17.41
CA ARG A 384 30.95 5.29 -17.77
C ARG A 384 31.88 6.24 -18.51
N GLY A 385 33.14 6.33 -18.06
CA GLY A 385 34.20 7.12 -18.69
C GLY A 385 34.22 8.62 -18.35
N GLY A 386 33.15 9.15 -17.75
CA GLY A 386 33.08 10.53 -17.27
C GLY A 386 33.75 10.77 -15.91
N SER A 387 33.87 12.06 -15.55
CA SER A 387 34.33 12.50 -14.22
C SER A 387 33.26 12.17 -13.16
N ALA A 388 33.61 11.30 -12.22
CA ALA A 388 32.80 10.93 -11.07
C ALA A 388 33.31 11.65 -9.82
N GLY A 389 32.40 12.17 -8.98
CA GLY A 389 32.76 12.83 -7.73
C GLY A 389 31.86 12.44 -6.57
N SER A 390 32.43 12.19 -5.39
CA SER A 390 31.66 12.02 -4.15
C SER A 390 32.05 13.08 -3.14
N GLN A 391 31.11 13.39 -2.27
CA GLN A 391 31.26 14.41 -1.24
C GLN A 391 30.94 13.80 0.11
N VAL A 392 31.81 14.04 1.08
CA VAL A 392 31.58 13.61 2.47
C VAL A 392 31.79 14.79 3.38
N VAL A 393 30.83 15.04 4.26
CA VAL A 393 30.94 15.99 5.37
C VAL A 393 30.96 15.18 6.65
N ILE A 394 31.93 15.40 7.53
CA ILE A 394 32.04 14.75 8.83
C ILE A 394 32.24 15.78 9.94
N SER A 395 31.65 15.57 11.11
CA SER A 395 31.82 16.45 12.27
C SER A 395 31.43 15.75 13.57
N SER A 396 31.98 16.20 14.69
CA SER A 396 31.44 15.87 16.01
C SER A 396 30.11 16.58 16.32
N ASP A 397 29.82 17.70 15.66
CA ASP A 397 28.61 18.49 15.84
C ASP A 397 27.56 18.19 14.75
N PRO A 398 26.26 18.45 15.01
CA PRO A 398 25.20 18.27 14.02
C PRO A 398 25.48 18.93 12.67
N ILE A 399 25.41 18.15 11.59
CA ILE A 399 25.56 18.66 10.22
C ILE A 399 24.22 19.25 9.75
N HIS A 400 24.08 20.57 9.84
CA HIS A 400 22.88 21.28 9.36
C HIS A 400 22.81 21.44 7.83
N HIS A 401 23.97 21.45 7.15
CA HIS A 401 24.06 21.52 5.69
C HIS A 401 24.85 20.32 5.15
N PRO A 402 24.22 19.42 4.35
CA PRO A 402 24.80 18.14 3.96
C PRO A 402 25.78 18.21 2.78
N HIS A 403 25.82 19.31 2.03
CA HIS A 403 26.74 19.50 0.91
C HIS A 403 28.02 20.21 1.33
N LEU A 404 29.05 20.13 0.47
CA LEU A 404 30.28 20.88 0.65
C LEU A 404 30.02 22.38 0.46
N ILE A 405 30.63 23.19 1.30
CA ILE A 405 30.66 24.66 1.22
C ILE A 405 32.05 25.09 0.77
N GLU A 406 33.07 24.66 1.51
CA GLU A 406 34.49 24.92 1.26
C GLU A 406 35.29 23.66 1.63
N PRO A 407 35.50 22.72 0.68
CA PRO A 407 36.16 21.46 0.96
C PRO A 407 37.54 21.65 1.59
N THR A 408 37.77 21.06 2.77
CA THR A 408 39.04 21.16 3.52
C THR A 408 40.05 20.10 3.08
N SER A 409 39.59 19.03 2.44
CA SER A 409 40.45 18.03 1.81
C SER A 409 39.88 17.51 0.49
N ALA A 410 40.77 17.09 -0.42
CA ALA A 410 40.37 16.43 -1.66
C ALA A 410 41.21 15.20 -1.98
N ILE A 411 40.55 14.12 -2.42
CA ILE A 411 41.17 12.89 -2.93
C ILE A 411 40.94 12.84 -4.45
N ILE A 412 41.99 12.99 -5.24
CA ILE A 412 41.90 13.13 -6.69
C ILE A 412 42.70 12.02 -7.41
N MET A 413 42.00 11.21 -8.19
CA MET A 413 42.57 10.04 -8.87
C MET A 413 42.59 10.15 -10.41
N SER A 414 42.25 11.32 -10.95
CA SER A 414 42.28 11.57 -12.40
C SER A 414 42.51 13.05 -12.71
N GLN A 415 43.16 13.34 -13.83
CA GLN A 415 43.39 14.72 -14.27
C GLN A 415 42.07 15.49 -14.46
N ALA A 416 41.05 14.87 -15.05
CA ALA A 416 39.75 15.52 -15.25
C ALA A 416 39.07 15.91 -13.91
N ALA A 417 39.29 15.13 -12.85
CA ALA A 417 38.82 15.49 -11.51
C ALA A 417 39.66 16.60 -10.86
N TYR A 418 40.98 16.61 -11.11
CA TYR A 418 41.87 17.69 -10.68
C TYR A 418 41.39 19.03 -11.24
N ASP A 419 41.22 19.10 -12.56
CA ASP A 419 40.84 20.32 -13.28
C ASP A 419 39.45 20.84 -12.83
N LYS A 420 38.57 19.93 -12.39
CA LYS A 420 37.20 20.23 -11.99
C LYS A 420 37.07 20.68 -10.52
N TYR A 421 37.77 20.01 -9.61
CA TYR A 421 37.48 20.12 -8.18
C TYR A 421 38.50 20.92 -7.37
N VAL A 422 39.77 20.99 -7.81
CA VAL A 422 40.85 21.60 -7.01
C VAL A 422 40.68 23.12 -6.85
N ALA A 423 40.06 23.79 -7.82
CA ALA A 423 39.76 25.22 -7.73
C ALA A 423 38.86 25.56 -6.53
N ASN A 424 37.99 24.63 -6.11
CA ASN A 424 37.03 24.84 -5.03
C ASN A 424 37.57 24.45 -3.64
N LEU A 425 38.82 23.97 -3.54
CA LEU A 425 39.42 23.59 -2.26
C LEU A 425 39.64 24.84 -1.38
N ALA A 426 39.34 24.76 -0.08
CA ALA A 426 39.57 25.85 0.87
C ALA A 426 41.06 26.26 0.89
N SER A 427 41.34 27.53 1.20
CA SER A 427 42.73 27.97 1.39
C SER A 427 43.37 27.26 2.59
N GLY A 428 44.61 26.81 2.46
CA GLY A 428 45.28 25.94 3.44
C GLY A 428 44.78 24.50 3.45
N GLY A 429 43.81 24.15 2.60
CA GLY A 429 43.28 22.80 2.46
C GLY A 429 44.30 21.80 1.93
N THR A 430 44.01 20.51 2.11
CA THR A 430 44.93 19.42 1.75
C THR A 430 44.46 18.67 0.51
N LEU A 431 45.27 18.66 -0.53
CA LEU A 431 45.05 17.91 -1.76
C LEU A 431 45.89 16.62 -1.75
N LEU A 432 45.24 15.48 -1.99
CA LEU A 432 45.88 14.18 -2.16
C LEU A 432 45.63 13.69 -3.58
N ILE A 433 46.71 13.37 -4.30
CA ILE A 433 46.64 12.94 -5.69
C ILE A 433 47.24 11.55 -5.91
N ASP A 434 46.68 10.82 -6.88
CA ASP A 434 47.39 9.71 -7.52
C ASP A 434 48.43 10.27 -8.49
N ASP A 435 49.69 10.39 -8.03
CA ASP A 435 50.76 11.05 -8.79
C ASP A 435 51.23 10.28 -10.04
N GLY A 436 50.82 9.02 -10.18
CA GLY A 436 50.99 8.25 -11.41
C GLY A 436 50.00 8.63 -12.52
N LEU A 437 48.90 9.31 -12.19
CA LEU A 437 47.81 9.66 -13.12
C LEU A 437 47.47 11.15 -13.16
N VAL A 438 47.93 11.93 -12.19
CA VAL A 438 47.61 13.34 -12.05
C VAL A 438 48.90 14.15 -12.06
N CYS A 439 49.00 15.08 -13.00
CA CYS A 439 50.10 16.04 -13.06
C CYS A 439 49.64 17.40 -12.55
N LEU A 440 50.45 18.01 -11.69
CA LEU A 440 50.19 19.37 -11.22
C LEU A 440 50.33 20.35 -12.39
N SER A 441 49.34 21.24 -12.52
CA SER A 441 49.39 22.29 -13.54
C SER A 441 50.47 23.34 -13.20
N GLN A 442 50.93 24.10 -14.18
CA GLN A 442 51.87 25.21 -13.95
C GLN A 442 51.29 26.30 -13.04
N ASN A 443 49.96 26.43 -12.99
CA ASN A 443 49.24 27.38 -12.14
C ASN A 443 48.69 26.70 -10.87
N HIS A 444 49.36 25.64 -10.39
CA HIS A 444 48.93 24.99 -9.17
C HIS A 444 48.99 25.97 -7.99
N ARG A 445 47.94 25.96 -7.19
CA ARG A 445 47.79 26.84 -6.03
C ARG A 445 48.88 26.56 -4.99
N GLU A 446 49.61 27.61 -4.61
CA GLU A 446 50.66 27.53 -3.57
C GLU A 446 50.08 27.59 -2.14
N ASP A 447 48.82 28.02 -2.01
CA ASP A 447 48.14 28.16 -0.72
C ASP A 447 47.56 26.84 -0.16
N ILE A 448 47.66 25.73 -0.91
CA ILE A 448 47.16 24.40 -0.51
C ILE A 448 48.31 23.42 -0.29
N LYS A 449 48.12 22.46 0.61
CA LYS A 449 49.11 21.41 0.89
C LYS A 449 48.87 20.22 -0.01
N THR A 450 49.85 19.84 -0.82
CA THR A 450 49.70 18.76 -1.81
C THR A 450 50.57 17.56 -1.49
N TYR A 451 49.95 16.38 -1.42
CA TYR A 451 50.61 15.10 -1.19
C TYR A 451 50.31 14.14 -2.35
N GLY A 452 51.34 13.48 -2.87
CA GLY A 452 51.24 12.49 -3.94
C GLY A 452 51.55 11.07 -3.45
N ILE A 453 50.81 10.10 -3.99
CA ILE A 453 51.11 8.67 -3.88
C ILE A 453 50.74 7.96 -5.18
N ALA A 454 51.57 7.01 -5.65
CA ALA A 454 51.31 6.25 -6.87
C ALA A 454 50.26 5.14 -6.64
N ALA A 455 49.05 5.50 -6.21
CA ALA A 455 48.04 4.58 -5.71
C ALA A 455 47.62 3.52 -6.74
N THR A 456 47.46 3.89 -8.01
CA THR A 456 47.12 2.94 -9.08
C THR A 456 48.24 1.94 -9.34
N GLN A 457 49.51 2.38 -9.28
CA GLN A 457 50.66 1.49 -9.43
C GLN A 457 50.75 0.53 -8.25
N ILE A 458 50.68 1.04 -7.02
CA ILE A 458 50.69 0.25 -5.78
C ILE A 458 49.59 -0.82 -5.82
N ALA A 459 48.37 -0.45 -6.20
CA ALA A 459 47.25 -1.40 -6.32
C ALA A 459 47.52 -2.48 -7.39
N GLY A 460 48.18 -2.11 -8.49
CA GLY A 460 48.63 -3.05 -9.52
C GLY A 460 49.66 -4.06 -9.00
N GLU A 461 50.65 -3.61 -8.23
CA GLU A 461 51.70 -4.45 -7.64
C GLU A 461 51.16 -5.45 -6.61
N ILE A 462 50.10 -5.10 -5.88
CA ILE A 462 49.42 -5.99 -4.92
C ILE A 462 48.50 -7.00 -5.64
N GLY A 463 48.33 -6.88 -6.96
CA GLY A 463 47.54 -7.80 -7.78
C GLY A 463 46.05 -7.46 -7.87
N ASN A 464 45.64 -6.25 -7.47
CA ASN A 464 44.28 -5.77 -7.64
C ASN A 464 44.24 -4.27 -7.95
N SER A 465 44.27 -3.92 -9.24
CA SER A 465 44.22 -2.53 -9.71
C SER A 465 42.97 -1.77 -9.26
N ARG A 466 41.89 -2.46 -8.87
CA ARG A 466 40.67 -1.82 -8.33
C ARG A 466 40.82 -1.35 -6.89
N ALA A 467 41.89 -1.71 -6.19
CA ALA A 467 42.15 -1.30 -4.81
C ALA A 467 42.85 0.07 -4.70
N ALA A 468 43.06 0.79 -5.81
CA ALA A 468 43.72 2.09 -5.83
C ALA A 468 43.00 3.13 -4.95
N ASN A 469 41.66 3.09 -4.94
CA ASN A 469 40.88 3.95 -4.04
C ASN A 469 41.11 3.59 -2.57
N THR A 470 41.26 2.31 -2.24
CA THR A 470 41.57 1.84 -0.89
C THR A 470 42.95 2.31 -0.43
N VAL A 471 43.95 2.34 -1.32
CA VAL A 471 45.27 2.94 -1.03
C VAL A 471 45.11 4.44 -0.73
N MET A 472 44.38 5.18 -1.58
CA MET A 472 44.13 6.61 -1.36
C MET A 472 43.39 6.88 -0.05
N LEU A 473 42.44 6.02 0.34
CA LEU A 473 41.71 6.13 1.60
C LEU A 473 42.62 5.94 2.82
N GLY A 474 43.55 4.98 2.77
CA GLY A 474 44.57 4.81 3.81
C GLY A 474 45.46 6.04 3.91
N PHE A 475 45.95 6.53 2.76
CA PHE A 475 46.80 7.72 2.68
C PHE A 475 46.10 8.97 3.22
N TRP A 476 44.83 9.17 2.85
CA TRP A 476 43.99 10.26 3.35
C TRP A 476 43.72 10.16 4.85
N ALA A 477 43.39 8.97 5.35
CA ALA A 477 43.12 8.77 6.77
C ALA A 477 44.34 9.12 7.64
N ALA A 478 45.54 8.75 7.20
CA ALA A 478 46.78 9.08 7.90
C ALA A 478 47.09 10.59 7.88
N ILE A 479 46.93 11.26 6.74
CA ILE A 479 47.27 12.69 6.59
C ILE A 479 46.27 13.61 7.28
N ILE A 480 44.97 13.32 7.15
CA ILE A 480 43.92 14.21 7.63
C ILE A 480 43.55 13.91 9.09
N GLY A 481 43.60 12.64 9.51
CA GLY A 481 43.25 12.24 10.88
C GLY A 481 41.78 12.50 11.27
N ALA A 482 40.91 12.81 10.31
CA ALA A 482 39.51 13.11 10.59
C ALA A 482 38.66 11.86 10.84
N VAL A 483 39.17 10.66 10.56
CA VAL A 483 38.57 9.36 10.93
C VAL A 483 39.66 8.44 11.46
N SER A 484 39.40 7.66 12.52
CA SER A 484 40.37 6.75 13.11
C SER A 484 40.80 5.63 12.15
N GLU A 485 42.01 5.09 12.35
CA GLU A 485 42.54 3.98 11.54
C GLU A 485 41.62 2.76 11.65
N GLU A 486 41.23 2.38 12.87
CA GLU A 486 40.40 1.21 13.14
C GLU A 486 39.01 1.35 12.51
N ALA A 487 38.39 2.54 12.57
CA ALA A 487 37.12 2.80 11.92
C ALA A 487 37.21 2.68 10.40
N MET A 488 38.27 3.24 9.81
CA MET A 488 38.51 3.15 8.37
C MET A 488 38.76 1.70 7.93
N ARG A 489 39.61 0.95 8.65
CA ARG A 489 39.87 -0.48 8.38
C ARG A 489 38.58 -1.30 8.43
N GLN A 490 37.73 -1.07 9.44
CA GLN A 490 36.49 -1.81 9.58
C GLN A 490 35.46 -1.43 8.52
N SER A 491 35.41 -0.16 8.11
CA SER A 491 34.55 0.27 7.01
C SER A 491 34.99 -0.31 5.66
N VAL A 492 36.30 -0.37 5.41
CA VAL A 492 36.87 -1.05 4.23
C VAL A 492 36.51 -2.53 4.25
N SER A 493 36.69 -3.22 5.38
CA SER A 493 36.45 -4.66 5.47
C SER A 493 35.01 -5.05 5.15
N GLU A 494 34.04 -4.24 5.57
CA GLU A 494 32.62 -4.46 5.29
C GLU A 494 32.17 -3.99 3.90
N SER A 495 32.95 -3.11 3.27
CA SER A 495 32.59 -2.51 1.97
C SER A 495 33.15 -3.27 0.76
N VAL A 496 34.09 -4.19 0.98
CA VAL A 496 34.76 -4.96 -0.10
C VAL A 496 34.28 -6.42 -0.13
N PRO A 497 34.30 -7.07 -1.30
CA PRO A 497 33.99 -8.50 -1.39
C PRO A 497 34.95 -9.34 -0.54
N SER A 498 34.43 -10.37 0.13
CA SER A 498 35.21 -11.27 1.00
C SER A 498 36.42 -11.89 0.30
N LYS A 499 36.30 -12.23 -0.99
CA LYS A 499 37.42 -12.77 -1.81
C LYS A 499 38.60 -11.81 -1.99
N THR A 500 38.37 -10.51 -1.82
CA THR A 500 39.38 -9.46 -2.04
C THR A 500 39.70 -8.70 -0.76
N LEU A 501 39.23 -9.19 0.40
CA LEU A 501 39.35 -8.52 1.68
C LEU A 501 40.81 -8.28 2.07
N ASP A 502 41.61 -9.36 2.11
CA ASP A 502 43.02 -9.29 2.54
C ASP A 502 43.84 -8.34 1.65
N VAL A 503 43.58 -8.38 0.35
CA VAL A 503 44.23 -7.51 -0.64
C VAL A 503 43.87 -6.04 -0.42
N ASN A 504 42.60 -5.74 -0.13
CA ASN A 504 42.17 -4.37 0.13
C ASN A 504 42.68 -3.85 1.49
N LEU A 505 42.69 -4.68 2.52
CA LEU A 505 43.27 -4.28 3.82
C LEU A 505 44.76 -4.02 3.69
N LYS A 506 45.50 -4.86 2.96
CA LYS A 506 46.92 -4.60 2.65
C LYS A 506 47.12 -3.32 1.86
N ALA A 507 46.25 -3.03 0.89
CA ALA A 507 46.29 -1.77 0.12
C ALA A 507 46.04 -0.54 1.01
N PHE A 508 45.07 -0.63 1.93
CA PHE A 508 44.82 0.39 2.94
C PHE A 508 46.06 0.63 3.81
N ASP A 509 46.66 -0.44 4.33
CA ASP A 509 47.82 -0.38 5.24
C ASP A 509 49.03 0.27 4.57
N ILE A 510 49.29 -0.05 3.29
CA ILE A 510 50.37 0.58 2.53
C ILE A 510 50.11 2.08 2.37
N GLY A 511 48.88 2.46 1.99
CA GLY A 511 48.49 3.87 1.89
C GLY A 511 48.67 4.62 3.20
N PHE A 512 48.18 4.04 4.31
CA PHE A 512 48.23 4.63 5.63
C PHE A 512 49.68 4.84 6.12
N ASN A 513 50.53 3.83 5.99
CA ASN A 513 51.94 3.93 6.37
C ASN A 513 52.69 5.00 5.56
N ARG A 514 52.44 5.08 4.24
CA ARG A 514 53.01 6.14 3.39
C ARG A 514 52.54 7.54 3.80
N GLY A 515 51.29 7.65 4.24
CA GLY A 515 50.75 8.92 4.75
C GLY A 515 51.47 9.37 6.02
N ARG A 516 51.73 8.43 6.94
CA ARG A 516 52.51 8.71 8.16
C ARG A 516 53.95 9.15 7.87
N GLU A 517 54.65 8.45 6.97
CA GLU A 517 56.01 8.82 6.54
C GLU A 517 56.08 10.25 6.00
N LYS A 518 55.02 10.73 5.35
CA LYS A 518 54.94 12.09 4.77
C LYS A 518 54.64 13.19 5.79
N ILE A 519 54.11 12.86 6.96
CA ILE A 519 53.86 13.82 8.05
C ILE A 519 55.11 13.95 8.94
N GLU A 520 55.90 12.87 9.04
CA GLU A 520 57.13 12.84 9.84
C GLU A 520 58.35 13.48 9.14
N GLN A 521 58.23 13.78 7.83
CA GLN A 521 59.19 14.53 7.00
C GLN A 521 58.79 15.99 6.88
#